data_AF-A0A968SYA6-F1
#
_entry.id   AF-A0A968SYA6-F1
#
_cell.length_a   1.000
_cell.length_b   1.000
_cell.length_c   1.000
_cell.angle_alpha   90.00
_cell.angle_beta   90.00
_cell.angle_gamma   90.00
#
_symmetry.space_group_name_H-M   'P 1'
#
loop_
_entity.id
_entity.type
_entity.pdbx_description
1 polymer ?
#
loop_
_entity_poly.entity_id
_entity_poly.type
_entity_poly.pdbx_seq_one_letter_code
_entity_poly.pdbx_strand_id
1 'polypeptide(L)'
;MIMGRWATGLVRAMVGLVSAIVLWALGWGGWGVQAQLFPTSPQSSAVETAGPEPVPVSPASAYPAQAPSPLSPSLVGIPAPSITLDSFCRQPPEAQARKEQLRQQSLESDAAWAAYTQVVGEHRLQLEQCRRSRWPQIQAVWLRLYPCDGNPGVLDQVFDQIVNLGYNRVFIETFYDGQSILPGQEGSPWPSVQPNQDLLEMALTLARRRGISAYAWVFSLNMGYSYSQLPDREGALARNGAGDTTILDPSTATLADLDDAVGPDQVFIDPYSPQARQDYLSLLSGILRRQPDGVLFDYIRYPRGTGASSVAGTVKDLWIYGESARAAFVGLGANPYSQDLLNRFLDQGYVTVNNLLELDSRYGPTDPSWRQPGDPLPSPDVPLSGPLAIEPLTVEPLETPFVFDLDGQTGSLASGASGTVQAELRRDPADKVEGFLPSTTPDLANSEGNDSALNPDQEAEESTPMPISDVATRQARVQSQLWPLAVSFAQQGILDFLDQISEPVQNQGIPAGAVFFPDGNARVGEMGYDSRLQPWERFKQGRERHPMAYALCEDASCVAEQVGRVLAATPPNTLVCPALAGLWGQALSNRPMLEVQMQTLQQSHPQLSCVSHFAYSWVSPESDRARKACQV
;
A
#
# COMPACT_ATOMS: atom_id res chain seq x y z
N MET A 1 20.20 -55.74 1.31
CA MET A 1 21.62 -55.89 0.89
C MET A 1 21.73 -55.47 -0.57
N ILE A 2 22.15 -54.22 -0.78
CA ILE A 2 23.38 -53.83 -1.50
C ILE A 2 23.36 -54.20 -3.00
N MET A 3 22.79 -53.31 -3.81
CA MET A 3 23.39 -52.76 -5.04
C MET A 3 22.35 -51.84 -5.71
N GLY A 4 22.56 -50.52 -5.61
CA GLY A 4 21.62 -49.55 -6.16
C GLY A 4 21.93 -48.11 -5.75
N ARG A 5 23.21 -47.72 -5.75
CA ARG A 5 23.66 -46.34 -5.47
C ARG A 5 25.00 -46.05 -6.18
N TRP A 6 25.06 -46.25 -7.50
CA TRP A 6 26.18 -45.78 -8.34
C TRP A 6 25.67 -45.54 -9.76
N ALA A 7 24.85 -44.51 -9.97
CA ALA A 7 24.47 -44.08 -11.32
C ALA A 7 24.12 -42.59 -11.45
N THR A 8 23.96 -41.84 -10.35
CA THR A 8 23.56 -40.42 -10.38
C THR A 8 24.71 -39.43 -10.16
N GLY A 9 25.95 -39.91 -9.98
CA GLY A 9 27.12 -39.05 -9.74
C GLY A 9 27.88 -38.57 -10.99
N LEU A 10 27.73 -39.24 -12.13
CA LEU A 10 28.58 -38.99 -13.31
C LEU A 10 28.01 -37.99 -14.32
N VAL A 11 26.70 -37.69 -14.27
CA VAL A 11 26.07 -36.72 -15.19
C VAL A 11 26.20 -35.27 -14.68
N ARG A 12 26.37 -35.07 -13.36
CA ARG A 12 26.60 -33.73 -12.77
C ARG A 12 28.03 -33.20 -12.94
N ALA A 13 29.02 -34.06 -13.26
CA ALA A 13 30.41 -33.65 -13.42
C ALA A 13 30.77 -33.20 -14.85
N MET A 14 29.96 -33.54 -15.88
CA MET A 14 30.25 -33.15 -17.28
C MET A 14 29.62 -31.84 -17.73
N VAL A 15 28.59 -31.33 -17.03
CA VAL A 15 27.97 -30.03 -17.37
C VAL A 15 28.75 -28.85 -16.75
N GLY A 16 29.48 -29.08 -15.66
CA GLY A 16 30.32 -28.06 -15.02
C GLY A 16 31.64 -27.74 -15.76
N LEU A 17 32.08 -28.60 -16.69
CA LEU A 17 33.38 -28.43 -17.36
C LEU A 17 33.30 -27.66 -18.69
N VAL A 18 32.12 -27.46 -19.25
CA VAL A 18 31.94 -26.75 -20.54
C VAL A 18 31.75 -25.23 -20.34
N SER A 19 31.26 -24.80 -19.17
CA SER A 19 31.08 -23.36 -18.87
C SER A 19 32.36 -22.65 -18.41
N ALA A 20 33.41 -23.38 -18.04
CA ALA A 20 34.68 -22.81 -17.57
C ALA A 20 35.70 -22.52 -18.68
N ILE A 21 35.44 -22.94 -19.93
CA ILE A 21 36.37 -22.78 -21.06
C ILE A 21 36.03 -21.56 -21.95
N VAL A 22 34.82 -21.00 -21.82
CA VAL A 22 34.39 -19.84 -22.63
C VAL A 22 34.74 -18.49 -21.98
N LEU A 23 35.03 -18.45 -20.68
CA LEU A 23 35.36 -17.22 -19.94
C LEU A 23 36.87 -16.90 -19.82
N TRP A 24 37.73 -17.62 -20.56
CA TRP A 24 39.18 -17.40 -20.54
C TRP A 24 39.76 -16.82 -21.86
N ALA A 25 38.92 -16.41 -22.81
CA ALA A 25 39.35 -16.06 -24.16
C ALA A 25 39.41 -14.56 -24.50
N LEU A 26 39.06 -13.60 -23.62
CA LEU A 26 39.18 -12.17 -23.96
C LEU A 26 39.63 -11.29 -22.79
N GLY A 27 40.94 -11.00 -22.78
CA GLY A 27 41.43 -9.62 -22.59
C GLY A 27 41.72 -9.15 -21.17
N TRP A 28 43.00 -9.14 -20.84
CA TRP A 28 43.62 -8.57 -19.64
C TRP A 28 43.63 -7.03 -19.54
N GLY A 29 43.76 -6.57 -18.30
CA GLY A 29 44.46 -5.34 -17.87
C GLY A 29 44.04 -5.01 -16.42
N GLY A 30 44.72 -5.53 -15.38
CA GLY A 30 45.76 -4.83 -14.58
C GLY A 30 45.16 -3.63 -13.84
N TRP A 31 45.21 -3.42 -12.53
CA TRP A 31 46.26 -3.44 -11.49
C TRP A 31 45.51 -3.67 -10.14
N GLY A 32 45.93 -4.40 -9.10
CA GLY A 32 47.23 -4.52 -8.46
C GLY A 32 47.22 -3.81 -7.09
N VAL A 33 46.68 -4.42 -6.02
CA VAL A 33 47.00 -4.05 -4.62
C VAL A 33 47.04 -5.31 -3.74
N GLN A 34 48.16 -5.45 -3.04
CA GLN A 34 48.52 -6.54 -2.12
C GLN A 34 47.75 -6.43 -0.79
N ALA A 35 47.25 -7.56 -0.31
CA ALA A 35 46.79 -7.74 1.06
C ALA A 35 47.99 -8.09 1.97
N GLN A 36 48.13 -7.37 3.08
CA GLN A 36 48.96 -7.76 4.22
C GLN A 36 48.05 -8.07 5.41
N LEU A 37 48.32 -9.20 6.05
CA LEU A 37 47.63 -9.74 7.21
C LEU A 37 48.40 -9.42 8.51
N PHE A 38 47.62 -9.44 9.60
CA PHE A 38 47.95 -9.66 11.03
C PHE A 38 48.27 -8.42 11.91
N PRO A 39 48.17 -8.52 13.25
CA PRO A 39 47.00 -8.87 14.07
C PRO A 39 46.89 -8.01 15.37
N THR A 40 45.97 -8.41 16.28
CA THR A 40 45.93 -8.17 17.75
C THR A 40 45.66 -6.76 18.32
N SER A 41 44.57 -6.67 19.10
CA SER A 41 44.34 -5.69 20.18
C SER A 41 45.39 -5.85 21.31
N PRO A 42 45.62 -4.86 22.21
CA PRO A 42 44.64 -4.55 23.26
C PRO A 42 44.65 -3.11 23.86
N GLN A 43 43.64 -2.89 24.73
CA GLN A 43 43.54 -1.96 25.88
C GLN A 43 43.14 -0.47 25.69
N SER A 44 41.95 -0.20 26.25
CA SER A 44 41.52 0.92 27.11
C SER A 44 42.21 2.28 27.02
N SER A 45 41.42 3.30 26.71
CA SER A 45 41.46 4.59 27.40
C SER A 45 40.08 5.24 27.30
N ALA A 46 39.54 5.60 28.46
CA ALA A 46 38.32 6.39 28.59
C ALA A 46 38.56 7.79 27.99
N VAL A 47 37.67 8.23 27.11
CA VAL A 47 37.49 9.64 26.77
C VAL A 47 36.01 9.95 26.89
N GLU A 48 35.78 10.89 27.79
CA GLU A 48 34.50 11.47 28.19
C GLU A 48 33.82 12.14 26.99
N THR A 49 32.54 11.82 26.84
CA THR A 49 31.67 12.26 25.74
C THR A 49 31.34 13.75 25.86
N ALA A 50 31.87 14.56 24.96
CA ALA A 50 31.28 15.85 24.60
C ALA A 50 30.26 15.60 23.48
N GLY A 51 28.98 15.83 23.77
CA GLY A 51 27.90 15.66 22.80
C GLY A 51 28.04 16.64 21.63
N PRO A 52 27.61 16.27 20.41
CA PRO A 52 27.62 17.20 19.29
C PRO A 52 26.53 18.26 19.52
N GLU A 53 26.95 19.52 19.62
CA GLU A 53 26.06 20.68 19.51
C GLU A 53 25.29 20.65 18.18
N PRO A 54 24.05 21.15 18.16
CA PRO A 54 23.23 21.18 16.95
C PRO A 54 23.86 22.11 15.91
N VAL A 55 24.19 21.55 14.76
CA VAL A 55 24.61 22.32 13.57
C VAL A 55 23.44 23.19 13.13
N PRO A 56 23.61 24.52 12.98
CA PRO A 56 22.55 25.38 12.48
C PRO A 56 22.27 25.04 11.02
N VAL A 57 21.01 24.72 10.75
CA VAL A 57 20.43 24.50 9.43
C VAL A 57 20.71 25.75 8.58
N SER A 58 21.57 25.62 7.55
CA SER A 58 21.72 26.66 6.52
C SER A 58 20.40 26.80 5.77
N PRO A 59 19.94 28.02 5.49
CA PRO A 59 18.74 28.19 4.68
C PRO A 59 19.02 27.67 3.27
N ALA A 60 18.06 26.92 2.75
CA ALA A 60 17.91 26.66 1.33
C ALA A 60 18.25 27.93 0.54
N SER A 61 19.09 27.81 -0.49
CA SER A 61 19.17 28.86 -1.52
C SER A 61 17.77 28.99 -2.11
N ALA A 62 17.05 29.99 -1.60
CA ALA A 62 15.72 30.32 -2.01
C ALA A 62 15.81 30.76 -3.47
N TYR A 63 15.05 30.08 -4.33
CA TYR A 63 14.54 30.69 -5.54
C TYR A 63 14.08 32.12 -5.18
N PRO A 64 14.57 33.16 -5.86
CA PRO A 64 14.20 34.53 -5.50
C PRO A 64 12.68 34.68 -5.68
N ALA A 65 11.98 34.82 -4.56
CA ALA A 65 10.61 35.28 -4.53
C ALA A 65 10.65 36.79 -4.78
N GLN A 66 10.56 37.21 -6.04
CA GLN A 66 10.34 38.62 -6.38
C GLN A 66 9.12 38.78 -7.29
N ALA A 67 8.25 39.69 -6.87
CA ALA A 67 7.13 40.18 -7.66
C ALA A 67 7.64 40.89 -8.92
N PRO A 68 6.91 40.83 -10.05
CA PRO A 68 7.34 41.46 -11.29
C PRO A 68 7.36 42.98 -11.12
N SER A 69 8.56 43.58 -11.19
CA SER A 69 8.72 45.00 -11.48
C SER A 69 8.55 45.23 -12.99
N PRO A 70 7.90 46.32 -13.43
CA PRO A 70 7.68 46.57 -14.85
C PRO A 70 9.00 46.99 -15.51
N LEU A 71 9.48 46.19 -16.48
CA LEU A 71 10.62 46.54 -17.32
C LEU A 71 10.17 47.36 -18.54
N SER A 72 10.96 48.40 -18.82
CA SER A 72 10.90 49.28 -19.97
C SER A 72 11.02 48.52 -21.30
N PRO A 73 10.31 48.93 -22.38
CA PRO A 73 10.36 48.24 -23.66
C PRO A 73 11.47 48.83 -24.53
N SER A 74 12.56 48.11 -24.74
CA SER A 74 13.48 48.34 -25.86
C SER A 74 14.36 47.12 -26.11
N LEU A 75 13.77 46.07 -26.68
CA LEU A 75 14.49 45.12 -27.50
C LEU A 75 13.75 45.00 -28.84
N VAL A 76 14.48 45.35 -29.89
CA VAL A 76 14.06 45.34 -31.29
C VAL A 76 13.51 43.95 -31.65
N GLY A 77 12.26 43.94 -32.12
CA GLY A 77 11.51 42.74 -32.44
C GLY A 77 12.07 42.01 -33.65
N ILE A 78 12.69 40.86 -33.40
CA ILE A 78 12.60 39.73 -34.33
C ILE A 78 11.19 39.16 -34.11
N PRO A 79 10.30 39.12 -35.11
CA PRO A 79 9.00 38.48 -34.94
C PRO A 79 9.23 37.04 -34.51
N ALA A 80 8.73 36.67 -33.33
CA ALA A 80 8.75 35.29 -32.89
C ALA A 80 8.05 34.46 -33.98
N PRO A 81 8.67 33.38 -34.49
CA PRO A 81 8.00 32.51 -35.45
C PRO A 81 6.66 32.07 -34.84
N SER A 82 5.62 31.95 -35.66
CA SER A 82 4.35 31.39 -35.23
C SER A 82 4.57 29.93 -34.82
N ILE A 83 4.83 29.69 -33.53
CA ILE A 83 5.01 28.36 -32.96
C ILE A 83 3.68 27.62 -33.11
N THR A 84 3.65 26.64 -34.00
CA THR A 84 2.49 25.77 -34.20
C THR A 84 2.80 24.43 -33.56
N LEU A 85 2.05 24.07 -32.52
CA LEU A 85 2.16 22.75 -31.91
C LEU A 85 1.62 21.66 -32.85
N ASP A 86 2.25 20.49 -32.84
CA ASP A 86 1.81 19.35 -33.64
C ASP A 86 0.48 18.75 -33.14
N SER A 87 -0.04 17.72 -33.83
CA SER A 87 -1.31 17.06 -33.48
C SER A 87 -1.40 16.57 -32.04
N PHE A 88 -0.27 16.31 -31.40
CA PHE A 88 -0.15 15.85 -30.02
C PHE A 88 0.26 16.97 -29.05
N CYS A 89 0.12 18.23 -29.46
CA CYS A 89 0.46 19.42 -28.67
C CYS A 89 1.95 19.51 -28.30
N ARG A 90 2.85 18.93 -29.10
CA ARG A 90 4.30 18.98 -28.85
C ARG A 90 4.90 20.28 -29.37
N GLN A 91 5.87 20.79 -28.64
CA GLN A 91 6.66 21.97 -28.99
C GLN A 91 7.61 21.64 -30.15
N PRO A 92 7.83 22.55 -31.12
CA PRO A 92 8.79 22.32 -32.20
C PRO A 92 10.24 22.33 -31.67
N PRO A 93 11.16 21.57 -32.29
CA PRO A 93 12.54 21.42 -31.80
C PRO A 93 13.27 22.75 -31.57
N GLU A 94 13.07 23.76 -32.43
CA GLU A 94 13.75 25.05 -32.27
C GLU A 94 13.29 25.79 -31.01
N ALA A 95 12.00 25.71 -30.67
CA ALA A 95 11.45 26.31 -29.45
C ALA A 95 11.96 25.58 -28.20
N GLN A 96 12.08 24.24 -28.26
CA GLN A 96 12.66 23.45 -27.17
C GLN A 96 14.13 23.83 -26.94
N ALA A 97 14.93 23.92 -28.00
CA ALA A 97 16.35 24.28 -27.92
C ALA A 97 16.56 25.69 -27.36
N ARG A 98 15.75 26.66 -27.80
CA ARG A 98 15.78 28.03 -27.25
C ARG A 98 15.46 28.05 -25.75
N LYS A 99 14.43 27.32 -25.32
CA LYS A 99 14.05 27.24 -23.90
C LYS A 99 15.17 26.62 -23.06
N GLU A 100 15.77 25.53 -23.54
CA GLU A 100 16.88 24.87 -22.84
C GLU A 100 18.12 25.76 -22.72
N GLN A 101 18.46 26.51 -23.78
CA GLN A 101 19.57 27.48 -23.72
C GLN A 101 19.33 28.55 -22.65
N LEU A 102 18.11 29.09 -22.58
CA LEU A 102 17.73 30.07 -21.56
C LEU A 102 17.74 29.48 -20.15
N ARG A 103 17.28 28.23 -19.98
CA ARG A 103 17.33 27.51 -18.71
C ARG A 103 18.76 27.39 -18.19
N GLN A 104 19.70 26.98 -19.05
CA GLN A 104 21.12 26.86 -18.67
C GLN A 104 21.69 28.21 -18.23
N GLN A 105 21.43 29.28 -19.00
CA GLN A 105 21.88 30.63 -18.69
C GLN A 105 21.23 31.20 -17.42
N SER A 106 20.01 30.76 -17.10
CA SER A 106 19.26 31.24 -15.94
C SER A 106 19.90 30.88 -14.59
N LEU A 107 20.80 29.89 -14.57
CA LEU A 107 21.57 29.53 -13.38
C LEU A 107 22.61 30.59 -12.99
N GLU A 108 22.98 31.47 -13.93
CA GLU A 108 24.06 32.45 -13.78
C GLU A 108 23.58 33.90 -13.94
N SER A 109 22.33 34.14 -14.34
CA SER A 109 21.83 35.48 -14.69
C SER A 109 20.33 35.67 -14.43
N ASP A 110 19.99 36.69 -13.65
CA ASP A 110 18.60 37.12 -13.40
C ASP A 110 17.87 37.54 -14.68
N ALA A 111 18.58 38.16 -15.63
CA ALA A 111 18.01 38.53 -16.91
C ALA A 111 17.65 37.29 -17.74
N ALA A 112 18.51 36.27 -17.72
CA ALA A 112 18.23 35.01 -18.40
C ALA A 112 17.13 34.22 -17.68
N TRP A 113 17.05 34.29 -16.35
CA TRP A 113 15.93 33.76 -15.57
C TRP A 113 14.59 34.40 -15.93
N ALA A 114 14.55 35.72 -16.08
CA ALA A 114 13.34 36.43 -16.52
C ALA A 114 12.93 35.99 -17.95
N ALA A 115 13.88 35.90 -18.88
CA ALA A 115 13.63 35.45 -20.24
C ALA A 115 13.16 33.97 -20.31
N TYR A 116 13.79 33.10 -19.52
CA TYR A 116 13.39 31.70 -19.38
C TYR A 116 11.95 31.58 -18.84
N THR A 117 11.64 32.30 -17.76
CA THR A 117 10.31 32.30 -17.15
C THR A 117 9.23 32.80 -18.11
N GLN A 118 9.55 33.81 -18.93
CA GLN A 118 8.66 34.27 -20.00
C GLN A 118 8.36 33.16 -21.00
N VAL A 119 9.37 32.46 -21.50
CA VAL A 119 9.20 31.36 -22.46
C VAL A 119 8.42 30.19 -21.84
N VAL A 120 8.64 29.88 -20.55
CA VAL A 120 7.82 28.90 -19.81
C VAL A 120 6.35 29.31 -19.79
N GLY A 121 6.05 30.59 -19.54
CA GLY A 121 4.70 31.13 -19.57
C GLY A 121 4.04 31.08 -20.95
N GLU A 122 4.79 31.34 -22.01
CA GLU A 122 4.34 31.22 -23.40
C GLU A 122 4.00 29.76 -23.76
N HIS A 123 4.90 28.82 -23.44
CA HIS A 123 4.70 27.39 -23.70
C HIS A 123 3.50 26.83 -22.93
N ARG A 124 3.29 27.29 -21.68
CA ARG A 124 2.11 26.96 -20.89
C ARG A 124 0.82 27.34 -21.61
N LEU A 125 0.68 28.60 -22.03
CA LEU A 125 -0.53 29.09 -22.70
C LEU A 125 -0.81 28.34 -24.01
N GLN A 126 0.23 28.05 -24.78
CA GLN A 126 0.12 27.27 -26.01
C GLN A 126 -0.38 25.85 -25.73
N LEU A 127 0.18 25.18 -24.72
CA LEU A 127 -0.23 23.83 -24.33
C LEU A 127 -1.68 23.80 -23.84
N GLU A 128 -2.05 24.73 -22.95
CA GLU A 128 -3.43 24.86 -22.45
C GLU A 128 -4.42 25.04 -23.60
N GLN A 129 -4.14 25.93 -24.55
CA GLN A 129 -4.99 26.17 -25.71
C GLN A 129 -5.11 24.94 -26.61
N CYS A 130 -4.00 24.23 -26.81
CA CYS A 130 -3.99 23.01 -27.63
C CYS A 130 -4.81 21.89 -26.98
N ARG A 131 -4.62 21.62 -25.68
CA ARG A 131 -5.34 20.57 -24.94
C ARG A 131 -6.83 20.85 -24.76
N ARG A 132 -7.26 22.12 -24.77
CA ARG A 132 -8.68 22.47 -24.78
C ARG A 132 -9.39 22.08 -26.07
N SER A 133 -8.66 22.04 -27.19
CA SER A 133 -9.24 21.83 -28.53
C SER A 133 -8.87 20.49 -29.17
N ARG A 134 -7.89 19.79 -28.62
CA ARG A 134 -7.40 18.51 -29.14
C ARG A 134 -7.56 17.40 -28.12
N TRP A 135 -7.99 16.25 -28.61
CA TRP A 135 -7.98 15.03 -27.84
C TRP A 135 -6.55 14.47 -27.74
N PRO A 136 -6.16 13.90 -26.59
CA PRO A 136 -6.88 13.89 -25.33
C PRO A 136 -6.75 15.25 -24.61
N GLN A 137 -7.81 15.65 -23.91
CA GLN A 137 -7.85 16.89 -23.12
C GLN A 137 -6.91 16.80 -21.92
N ILE A 138 -6.71 15.60 -21.39
CA ILE A 138 -5.71 15.30 -20.36
C ILE A 138 -4.76 14.25 -20.93
N GLN A 139 -3.49 14.63 -21.07
CA GLN A 139 -2.41 13.69 -21.35
C GLN A 139 -1.43 13.71 -20.18
N ALA A 140 -1.41 12.61 -19.43
CA ALA A 140 -0.57 12.48 -18.24
C ALA A 140 0.69 11.64 -18.49
N VAL A 141 1.71 11.82 -17.64
CA VAL A 141 2.92 10.97 -17.61
C VAL A 141 3.27 10.58 -16.18
N TRP A 142 3.77 9.36 -16.00
CA TRP A 142 4.21 8.83 -14.71
C TRP A 142 5.69 9.14 -14.50
N LEU A 143 6.05 9.75 -13.37
CA LEU A 143 7.38 10.28 -13.11
C LEU A 143 7.92 9.81 -11.75
N ARG A 144 9.06 9.11 -11.77
CA ARG A 144 9.88 8.85 -10.58
C ARG A 144 10.89 9.97 -10.38
N LEU A 145 11.03 10.42 -9.13
CA LEU A 145 12.06 11.35 -8.72
C LEU A 145 13.19 10.64 -7.97
N TYR A 146 14.37 11.23 -8.01
CA TYR A 146 15.61 10.74 -7.42
C TYR A 146 16.26 11.79 -6.53
N PRO A 147 17.16 11.40 -5.62
CA PRO A 147 17.72 12.33 -4.63
C PRO A 147 18.37 13.59 -5.23
N CYS A 148 19.07 13.45 -6.36
CA CYS A 148 19.72 14.56 -7.06
C CYS A 148 18.77 15.47 -7.86
N ASP A 149 17.49 15.13 -7.99
CA ASP A 149 16.53 16.02 -8.65
C ASP A 149 16.36 17.33 -7.88
N GLY A 150 16.68 17.33 -6.59
CA GLY A 150 16.71 18.54 -5.77
C GLY A 150 17.81 19.54 -6.14
N ASN A 151 18.75 19.16 -7.03
CA ASN A 151 19.79 20.07 -7.50
C ASN A 151 19.20 21.17 -8.41
N PRO A 152 19.72 22.42 -8.33
CA PRO A 152 19.21 23.53 -9.12
C PRO A 152 19.12 23.22 -10.62
N GLY A 153 17.95 23.48 -11.21
CA GLY A 153 17.72 23.34 -12.64
C GLY A 153 17.47 21.92 -13.16
N VAL A 154 17.65 20.86 -12.35
CA VAL A 154 17.40 19.47 -12.78
C VAL A 154 15.92 19.22 -13.00
N LEU A 155 15.08 19.49 -11.98
CA LEU A 155 13.63 19.37 -12.14
C LEU A 155 13.08 20.33 -13.20
N ASP A 156 13.67 21.50 -13.39
CA ASP A 156 13.28 22.41 -14.47
C ASP A 156 13.39 21.75 -15.85
N GLN A 157 14.51 21.06 -16.11
CA GLN A 157 14.73 20.32 -17.35
C GLN A 157 13.70 19.19 -17.51
N VAL A 158 13.44 18.42 -16.45
CA VAL A 158 12.47 17.31 -16.46
C VAL A 158 11.07 17.81 -16.80
N PHE A 159 10.60 18.83 -16.09
CA PHE A 159 9.27 19.39 -16.29
C PHE A 159 9.13 20.13 -17.62
N ASP A 160 10.22 20.74 -18.11
CA ASP A 160 10.26 21.31 -19.45
C ASP A 160 10.10 20.25 -20.54
N GLN A 161 10.78 19.12 -20.40
CA GLN A 161 10.68 17.98 -21.31
C GLN A 161 9.25 17.42 -21.34
N ILE A 162 8.61 17.29 -20.18
CA ILE A 162 7.22 16.86 -20.04
C ILE A 162 6.28 17.80 -20.81
N VAL A 163 6.37 19.11 -20.60
CA VAL A 163 5.54 20.10 -21.30
C VAL A 163 5.84 20.14 -22.79
N ASN A 164 7.11 20.03 -23.18
CA ASN A 164 7.53 20.01 -24.58
C ASN A 164 6.91 18.85 -25.37
N LEU A 165 6.65 17.73 -24.70
CA LEU A 165 6.00 16.55 -25.27
C LEU A 165 4.47 16.59 -25.17
N GLY A 166 3.91 17.72 -24.76
CA GLY A 166 2.47 17.97 -24.76
C GLY A 166 1.74 17.41 -23.55
N TYR A 167 2.42 16.88 -22.53
CA TYR A 167 1.74 16.41 -21.31
C TYR A 167 1.29 17.60 -20.46
N ASN A 168 0.03 17.60 -20.04
CA ASN A 168 -0.56 18.62 -19.17
C ASN A 168 -0.93 18.09 -17.78
N ARG A 169 -0.53 16.85 -17.47
CA ARG A 169 -0.62 16.26 -16.13
C ARG A 169 0.59 15.37 -15.84
N VAL A 170 1.02 15.33 -14.60
CA VAL A 170 2.08 14.44 -14.12
C VAL A 170 1.63 13.67 -12.88
N PHE A 171 1.99 12.40 -12.81
CA PHE A 171 1.80 11.55 -11.63
C PHE A 171 3.17 11.29 -11.01
N ILE A 172 3.44 11.93 -9.88
CA ILE A 172 4.75 11.94 -9.23
C ILE A 172 4.80 10.82 -8.21
N GLU A 173 5.66 9.83 -8.44
CA GLU A 173 5.85 8.69 -7.54
C GLU A 173 6.42 9.19 -6.20
N THR A 174 5.52 9.37 -5.25
CA THR A 174 5.76 10.05 -3.97
C THR A 174 6.17 9.07 -2.88
N PHE A 175 5.61 7.86 -2.94
CA PHE A 175 5.91 6.77 -2.03
C PHE A 175 5.99 5.47 -2.81
N TYR A 176 7.16 4.82 -2.78
CA TYR A 176 7.48 3.62 -3.54
C TYR A 176 8.62 2.84 -2.87
N ASP A 177 8.69 1.53 -3.10
CA ASP A 177 9.77 0.65 -2.64
C ASP A 177 10.12 0.82 -1.13
N GLY A 178 9.15 1.22 -0.30
CA GLY A 178 9.32 1.48 1.14
C GLY A 178 10.02 2.81 1.46
N GLN A 179 10.05 3.76 0.54
CA GLN A 179 10.69 5.06 0.71
C GLN A 179 9.76 6.18 0.29
N SER A 180 10.01 7.37 0.83
CA SER A 180 9.24 8.58 0.53
C SER A 180 10.12 9.68 -0.06
N ILE A 181 9.58 10.47 -0.98
CA ILE A 181 10.23 11.68 -1.50
C ILE A 181 9.97 12.92 -0.64
N LEU A 182 9.18 12.77 0.43
CA LEU A 182 9.04 13.77 1.48
C LEU A 182 10.39 13.89 2.23
N PRO A 183 10.71 15.05 2.83
CA PRO A 183 11.92 15.21 3.64
C PRO A 183 11.87 14.30 4.88
N GLY A 184 13.01 14.13 5.54
CA GLY A 184 13.12 13.30 6.74
C GLY A 184 12.13 13.75 7.81
N GLN A 185 11.36 12.81 8.36
CA GLN A 185 10.42 13.05 9.45
C GLN A 185 10.73 12.09 10.60
N GLU A 186 10.95 12.64 11.79
CA GLU A 186 11.14 11.87 13.00
C GLU A 186 9.91 10.98 13.27
N GLY A 187 10.15 9.71 13.61
CA GLY A 187 9.10 8.72 13.86
C GLY A 187 8.40 8.17 12.61
N SER A 188 8.78 8.59 11.39
CA SER A 188 8.30 7.94 10.16
C SER A 188 8.83 6.51 10.09
N PRO A 189 7.99 5.50 9.78
CA PRO A 189 8.45 4.13 9.57
C PRO A 189 9.19 3.96 8.24
N TRP A 190 9.13 4.96 7.35
CA TRP A 190 9.81 4.94 6.06
C TRP A 190 10.92 5.98 5.99
N PRO A 191 12.11 5.62 5.47
CA PRO A 191 13.17 6.58 5.18
C PRO A 191 12.77 7.51 4.04
N SER A 192 13.32 8.72 4.08
CA SER A 192 13.28 9.66 2.96
C SER A 192 14.40 9.35 1.97
N VAL A 193 14.11 9.43 0.67
CA VAL A 193 15.16 9.36 -0.38
C VAL A 193 16.04 10.61 -0.38
N GLN A 194 15.55 11.73 0.15
CA GLN A 194 16.27 12.99 0.24
C GLN A 194 15.91 13.69 1.57
N PRO A 195 16.55 13.32 2.70
CA PRO A 195 16.14 13.78 4.02
C PRO A 195 16.15 15.30 4.22
N ASN A 196 16.99 16.02 3.47
CA ASN A 196 17.23 17.45 3.65
C ASN A 196 16.41 18.34 2.70
N GLN A 197 15.66 17.76 1.76
CA GLN A 197 14.90 18.54 0.78
C GLN A 197 13.55 17.89 0.49
N ASP A 198 12.58 18.73 0.16
CA ASP A 198 11.22 18.32 -0.11
C ASP A 198 10.97 18.20 -1.62
N LEU A 199 11.26 17.02 -2.17
CA LEU A 199 11.16 16.81 -3.61
C LEU A 199 9.72 16.90 -4.11
N LEU A 200 8.73 16.53 -3.29
CA LEU A 200 7.32 16.66 -3.67
C LEU A 200 6.92 18.15 -3.76
N GLU A 201 7.20 18.96 -2.73
CA GLU A 201 6.91 20.40 -2.73
C GLU A 201 7.56 21.11 -3.93
N MET A 202 8.83 20.78 -4.21
CA MET A 202 9.57 21.32 -5.36
C MET A 202 8.90 20.95 -6.69
N ALA A 203 8.53 19.68 -6.86
CA ALA A 203 7.90 19.20 -8.08
C ALA A 203 6.49 19.79 -8.28
N LEU A 204 5.67 19.87 -7.23
CA LEU A 204 4.35 20.52 -7.27
C LEU A 204 4.47 22.00 -7.63
N THR A 205 5.45 22.71 -7.07
CA THR A 205 5.72 24.11 -7.40
C THR A 205 6.07 24.30 -8.87
N LEU A 206 6.95 23.45 -9.41
CA LEU A 206 7.39 23.52 -10.80
C LEU A 206 6.29 23.11 -11.80
N ALA A 207 5.41 22.18 -11.41
CA ALA A 207 4.21 21.83 -12.16
C ALA A 207 3.26 23.03 -12.28
N ARG A 208 2.93 23.68 -11.14
CA ARG A 208 2.06 24.87 -11.10
C ARG A 208 2.61 26.01 -11.96
N ARG A 209 3.93 26.28 -11.91
CA ARG A 209 4.58 27.30 -12.77
C ARG A 209 4.39 27.05 -14.27
N ARG A 210 4.31 25.78 -14.67
CA ARG A 210 4.10 25.34 -16.06
C ARG A 210 2.63 25.13 -16.42
N GLY A 211 1.71 25.38 -15.49
CA GLY A 211 0.26 25.22 -15.70
C GLY A 211 -0.17 23.79 -15.97
N ILE A 212 0.61 22.80 -15.49
CA ILE A 212 0.23 21.38 -15.57
C ILE A 212 -0.23 20.90 -14.20
N SER A 213 -1.16 19.94 -14.20
CA SER A 213 -1.67 19.33 -12.98
C SER A 213 -0.68 18.28 -12.45
N ALA A 214 -0.47 18.20 -11.14
CA ALA A 214 0.45 17.23 -10.54
C ALA A 214 -0.21 16.45 -9.40
N TYR A 215 -0.24 15.13 -9.53
CA TYR A 215 -0.80 14.23 -8.52
C TYR A 215 0.34 13.54 -7.77
N ALA A 216 0.11 13.27 -6.49
CA ALA A 216 0.94 12.35 -5.73
C ALA A 216 0.53 10.91 -6.06
N TRP A 217 1.42 10.13 -6.66
CA TRP A 217 1.24 8.69 -6.87
C TRP A 217 1.89 7.93 -5.72
N VAL A 218 1.12 7.11 -5.03
CA VAL A 218 1.54 6.43 -3.80
C VAL A 218 1.22 4.95 -3.89
N PHE A 219 2.19 4.11 -3.54
CA PHE A 219 1.88 2.70 -3.25
C PHE A 219 1.01 2.66 -1.98
N SER A 220 0.08 1.70 -1.90
CA SER A 220 -0.87 1.60 -0.79
C SER A 220 -0.69 0.32 0.00
N LEU A 221 -1.29 -0.80 -0.42
CA LEU A 221 -1.14 -2.07 0.32
C LEU A 221 0.27 -2.63 0.21
N ASN A 222 1.05 -2.21 -0.79
CA ASN A 222 2.49 -2.42 -0.82
C ASN A 222 3.21 -1.29 -0.05
N MET A 223 3.66 -1.58 1.17
CA MET A 223 4.39 -0.62 2.01
C MET A 223 5.92 -0.77 1.94
N GLY A 224 6.40 -1.71 1.12
CA GLY A 224 7.80 -1.89 0.76
C GLY A 224 8.70 -2.47 1.86
N TYR A 225 9.93 -2.81 1.44
CA TYR A 225 10.85 -3.62 2.22
C TYR A 225 11.22 -3.01 3.58
N SER A 226 11.50 -1.71 3.66
CA SER A 226 11.93 -1.07 4.92
C SER A 226 10.88 -1.19 6.03
N TYR A 227 9.60 -1.17 5.68
CA TYR A 227 8.50 -1.34 6.64
C TYR A 227 8.54 -2.72 7.29
N SER A 228 8.93 -3.73 6.52
CA SER A 228 9.06 -5.12 6.97
C SER A 228 10.26 -5.34 7.89
N GLN A 229 11.23 -4.41 7.91
CA GLN A 229 12.41 -4.49 8.77
C GLN A 229 12.15 -4.00 10.19
N LEU A 230 10.98 -3.41 10.45
CA LEU A 230 10.57 -2.91 11.75
C LEU A 230 9.99 -4.07 12.58
N PRO A 231 10.64 -4.48 13.70
CA PRO A 231 10.18 -5.63 14.48
C PRO A 231 8.77 -5.46 15.03
N ASP A 232 8.38 -4.23 15.36
CA ASP A 232 7.06 -3.87 15.87
C ASP A 232 6.02 -3.68 14.76
N ARG A 233 6.33 -4.03 13.50
CA ARG A 233 5.42 -4.05 12.35
C ARG A 233 5.24 -5.42 11.72
N GLU A 234 5.91 -6.46 12.22
CA GLU A 234 5.78 -7.82 11.68
C GLU A 234 4.33 -8.34 11.70
N GLY A 235 3.58 -8.00 12.75
CA GLY A 235 2.16 -8.34 12.88
C GLY A 235 1.23 -7.61 11.90
N ALA A 236 1.73 -6.58 11.21
CA ALA A 236 0.98 -5.82 10.22
C ALA A 236 1.13 -6.35 8.79
N LEU A 237 2.02 -7.32 8.56
CA LEU A 237 2.27 -7.89 7.23
C LEU A 237 1.18 -8.89 6.83
N ALA A 238 0.86 -8.91 5.53
CA ALA A 238 -0.05 -9.91 4.98
C ALA A 238 0.58 -11.31 5.06
N ARG A 239 -0.24 -12.33 5.32
CA ARG A 239 0.21 -13.73 5.37
C ARG A 239 -0.71 -14.65 4.58
N ASN A 240 -0.13 -15.62 3.88
CA ASN A 240 -0.86 -16.68 3.18
C ASN A 240 -1.17 -17.88 4.10
N GLY A 241 -1.83 -18.91 3.56
CA GLY A 241 -2.20 -20.10 4.32
C GLY A 241 -1.05 -21.01 4.78
N ALA A 242 0.16 -20.78 4.27
CA ALA A 242 1.40 -21.41 4.73
C ALA A 242 2.09 -20.59 5.84
N GLY A 243 1.62 -19.37 6.11
CA GLY A 243 2.21 -18.44 7.08
C GLY A 243 3.27 -17.51 6.49
N ASP A 244 3.55 -17.62 5.19
CA ASP A 244 4.54 -16.80 4.50
C ASP A 244 4.06 -15.37 4.39
N THR A 245 4.98 -14.42 4.57
CA THR A 245 4.79 -13.02 4.17
C THR A 245 5.26 -12.82 2.74
N THR A 246 5.09 -11.61 2.22
CA THR A 246 5.61 -11.23 0.90
C THR A 246 7.04 -10.72 0.96
N ILE A 247 7.74 -10.89 2.09
CA ILE A 247 9.15 -10.56 2.19
C ILE A 247 9.90 -11.62 1.38
N LEU A 248 10.53 -11.21 0.29
CA LEU A 248 11.46 -12.08 -0.41
C LEU A 248 12.82 -12.00 0.26
N ASP A 249 13.34 -13.16 0.62
CA ASP A 249 14.73 -13.29 1.03
C ASP A 249 15.61 -13.26 -0.24
N PRO A 250 16.46 -12.22 -0.41
CA PRO A 250 17.31 -12.09 -1.60
C PRO A 250 18.28 -13.27 -1.79
N SER A 251 18.57 -14.04 -0.73
CA SER A 251 19.45 -15.21 -0.79
C SER A 251 18.77 -16.48 -1.31
N THR A 252 17.44 -16.50 -1.32
CA THR A 252 16.62 -17.62 -1.82
C THR A 252 15.76 -17.25 -3.03
N ALA A 253 15.67 -15.96 -3.37
CA ALA A 253 14.98 -15.47 -4.55
C ALA A 253 15.53 -16.11 -5.83
N THR A 254 14.65 -16.75 -6.60
CA THR A 254 14.97 -17.33 -7.90
C THR A 254 14.90 -16.27 -9.00
N LEU A 255 15.50 -16.55 -10.16
CA LEU A 255 15.35 -15.67 -11.33
C LEU A 255 13.88 -15.48 -11.76
N ALA A 256 13.00 -16.43 -11.45
CA ALA A 256 11.56 -16.30 -11.70
C ALA A 256 10.85 -15.35 -10.71
N ASP A 257 11.36 -15.24 -9.48
CA ASP A 257 10.87 -14.28 -8.47
C ASP A 257 11.34 -12.84 -8.80
N LEU A 258 12.39 -12.69 -9.61
CA LEU A 258 12.95 -11.39 -10.00
C LEU A 258 12.39 -10.86 -11.32
N ASP A 259 11.83 -11.71 -12.18
CA ASP A 259 11.40 -11.35 -13.55
C ASP A 259 9.89 -11.02 -13.65
N ASP A 260 9.08 -11.39 -12.65
CA ASP A 260 7.65 -11.09 -12.65
C ASP A 260 7.03 -11.09 -11.24
N ALA A 261 6.23 -10.06 -10.97
CA ALA A 261 5.11 -10.05 -10.02
C ALA A 261 5.34 -9.86 -8.50
N VAL A 262 6.49 -10.16 -7.92
CA VAL A 262 6.87 -9.77 -6.53
C VAL A 262 8.37 -9.50 -6.53
N GLY A 263 8.81 -8.25 -6.75
CA GLY A 263 10.22 -7.91 -6.53
C GLY A 263 10.57 -7.90 -5.03
N PRO A 264 11.85 -7.88 -4.62
CA PRO A 264 12.25 -7.75 -3.22
C PRO A 264 11.65 -6.51 -2.53
N ASP A 265 11.22 -5.53 -3.31
CA ASP A 265 10.64 -4.27 -2.86
C ASP A 265 9.10 -4.31 -2.70
N GLN A 266 8.45 -5.45 -2.97
CA GLN A 266 6.99 -5.59 -2.87
C GLN A 266 6.55 -6.27 -1.57
N VAL A 267 6.48 -5.50 -0.48
CA VAL A 267 5.98 -6.00 0.80
C VAL A 267 4.54 -5.52 1.04
N PHE A 268 3.61 -6.47 1.11
CA PHE A 268 2.20 -6.21 1.33
C PHE A 268 1.80 -6.33 2.80
N ILE A 269 0.91 -5.43 3.21
CA ILE A 269 0.33 -5.41 4.56
C ILE A 269 -1.02 -6.11 4.62
N ASP A 270 -1.37 -6.55 5.83
CA ASP A 270 -2.71 -6.98 6.16
C ASP A 270 -3.64 -5.74 6.15
N PRO A 271 -4.60 -5.65 5.21
CA PRO A 271 -5.49 -4.50 5.12
C PRO A 271 -6.36 -4.31 6.36
N TYR A 272 -6.47 -5.31 7.24
CA TYR A 272 -7.20 -5.25 8.51
C TYR A 272 -6.34 -4.75 9.68
N SER A 273 -5.02 -4.62 9.51
CA SER A 273 -4.13 -4.15 10.57
C SER A 273 -4.38 -2.68 10.94
N PRO A 274 -4.77 -2.38 12.19
CA PRO A 274 -4.91 -0.99 12.65
C PRO A 274 -3.59 -0.22 12.58
N GLN A 275 -2.46 -0.89 12.85
CA GLN A 275 -1.13 -0.30 12.82
C GLN A 275 -0.75 0.13 11.40
N ALA A 276 -0.93 -0.73 10.39
CA ALA A 276 -0.65 -0.39 9.00
C ALA A 276 -1.50 0.80 8.53
N ARG A 277 -2.81 0.79 8.86
CA ARG A 277 -3.74 1.89 8.52
C ARG A 277 -3.27 3.21 9.13
N GLN A 278 -2.91 3.21 10.41
CA GLN A 278 -2.46 4.41 11.10
C GLN A 278 -1.15 4.96 10.54
N ASP A 279 -0.17 4.09 10.28
CA ASP A 279 1.12 4.49 9.69
C ASP A 279 0.92 5.12 8.30
N TYR A 280 0.06 4.51 7.48
CA TYR A 280 -0.24 5.03 6.15
C TYR A 280 -0.93 6.39 6.19
N LEU A 281 -1.90 6.58 7.09
CA LEU A 281 -2.59 7.85 7.26
C LEU A 281 -1.64 8.97 7.70
N SER A 282 -0.60 8.65 8.48
CA SER A 282 0.46 9.60 8.84
C SER A 282 1.24 10.05 7.60
N LEU A 283 1.70 9.12 6.76
CA LEU A 283 2.35 9.43 5.49
C LEU A 283 1.44 10.30 4.59
N LEU A 284 0.19 9.89 4.43
CA LEU A 284 -0.79 10.60 3.59
C LEU A 284 -1.04 12.02 4.11
N SER A 285 -1.10 12.23 5.43
CA SER A 285 -1.20 13.58 6.02
C SER A 285 0.00 14.46 5.64
N GLY A 286 1.20 13.88 5.57
CA GLY A 286 2.40 14.55 5.06
C GLY A 286 2.22 14.99 3.62
N ILE A 287 1.74 14.10 2.76
CA ILE A 287 1.51 14.40 1.34
C ILE A 287 0.46 15.50 1.16
N LEU A 288 -0.67 15.42 1.87
CA LEU A 288 -1.78 16.36 1.73
C LEU A 288 -1.43 17.79 2.17
N ARG A 289 -0.52 17.96 3.14
CA ARG A 289 -0.03 19.29 3.54
C ARG A 289 0.61 20.08 2.38
N ARG A 290 1.10 19.39 1.35
CA ARG A 290 1.74 20.00 0.17
C ARG A 290 0.74 20.35 -0.94
N GLN A 291 -0.54 19.99 -0.75
CA GLN A 291 -1.65 20.29 -1.66
C GLN A 291 -1.40 19.84 -3.11
N PRO A 292 -1.24 18.52 -3.36
CA PRO A 292 -1.23 18.02 -4.73
C PRO A 292 -2.61 18.24 -5.39
N ASP A 293 -2.65 18.30 -6.73
CA ASP A 293 -3.91 18.44 -7.48
C ASP A 293 -4.75 17.16 -7.49
N GLY A 294 -4.22 16.07 -6.94
CA GLY A 294 -4.85 14.76 -6.82
C GLY A 294 -3.93 13.75 -6.16
N VAL A 295 -4.49 12.60 -5.73
CA VAL A 295 -3.74 11.47 -5.19
C VAL A 295 -4.12 10.20 -5.94
N LEU A 296 -3.13 9.46 -6.42
CA LEU A 296 -3.31 8.15 -7.07
C LEU A 296 -2.83 7.04 -6.15
N PHE A 297 -3.76 6.19 -5.74
CA PHE A 297 -3.49 5.00 -4.93
C PHE A 297 -3.22 3.80 -5.83
N ASP A 298 -2.00 3.27 -5.73
CA ASP A 298 -1.56 2.08 -6.45
C ASP A 298 -1.39 0.88 -5.50
N TYR A 299 -1.27 -0.31 -6.04
CA TYR A 299 -1.23 -1.57 -5.27
C TYR A 299 -2.48 -1.76 -4.41
N ILE A 300 -3.67 -1.39 -4.90
CA ILE A 300 -4.95 -1.71 -4.28
C ILE A 300 -5.34 -3.16 -4.64
N ARG A 301 -4.54 -4.10 -4.16
CA ARG A 301 -4.61 -5.53 -4.47
C ARG A 301 -3.74 -6.33 -3.51
N TYR A 302 -3.86 -7.65 -3.58
CA TYR A 302 -2.87 -8.59 -3.06
C TYR A 302 -1.73 -8.85 -4.07
N PRO A 303 -0.65 -9.54 -3.65
CA PRO A 303 0.44 -9.95 -4.52
C PRO A 303 -0.03 -10.69 -5.77
N ARG A 304 0.66 -10.44 -6.88
CA ARG A 304 0.45 -11.23 -8.09
C ARG A 304 1.34 -12.47 -7.97
N GLY A 305 0.76 -13.65 -8.08
CA GLY A 305 1.52 -14.89 -8.16
C GLY A 305 1.94 -15.18 -9.60
N THR A 306 2.89 -16.11 -9.75
CA THR A 306 3.40 -16.58 -11.04
C THR A 306 3.03 -18.05 -11.26
N GLY A 307 3.02 -18.49 -12.52
CA GLY A 307 2.67 -19.88 -12.86
C GLY A 307 1.32 -20.30 -12.29
N ALA A 308 1.27 -21.44 -11.59
CA ALA A 308 0.05 -21.92 -10.94
C ALA A 308 -0.45 -20.97 -9.83
N SER A 309 0.46 -20.28 -9.14
CA SER A 309 0.14 -19.33 -8.06
C SER A 309 -0.48 -18.01 -8.57
N SER A 310 -0.53 -17.80 -9.89
CA SER A 310 -1.28 -16.68 -10.49
C SER A 310 -2.80 -16.79 -10.30
N VAL A 311 -3.27 -17.96 -9.87
CA VAL A 311 -4.68 -18.25 -9.60
C VAL A 311 -4.85 -18.62 -8.13
N ALA A 312 -5.68 -17.88 -7.41
CA ALA A 312 -6.17 -18.26 -6.09
C ALA A 312 -7.33 -19.25 -6.26
N GLY A 313 -7.12 -20.51 -5.92
CA GLY A 313 -8.11 -21.59 -6.08
C GLY A 313 -8.69 -22.11 -4.76
N THR A 314 -8.01 -21.84 -3.65
CA THR A 314 -8.39 -22.28 -2.31
C THR A 314 -8.17 -21.17 -1.29
N VAL A 315 -8.76 -21.31 -0.10
CA VAL A 315 -8.57 -20.32 0.98
C VAL A 315 -7.11 -20.20 1.40
N LYS A 316 -6.30 -21.26 1.23
CA LYS A 316 -4.87 -21.25 1.56
C LYS A 316 -4.04 -20.35 0.65
N ASP A 317 -4.54 -20.08 -0.56
CA ASP A 317 -3.88 -19.19 -1.53
C ASP A 317 -4.13 -17.70 -1.20
N LEU A 318 -5.04 -17.41 -0.27
CA LEU A 318 -5.39 -16.04 0.12
C LEU A 318 -4.44 -15.48 1.17
N TRP A 319 -4.23 -14.17 1.11
CA TRP A 319 -3.36 -13.41 2.02
C TRP A 319 -4.11 -12.87 3.26
N ILE A 320 -5.01 -13.69 3.83
CA ILE A 320 -5.89 -13.33 4.95
C ILE A 320 -5.52 -14.01 6.28
N TYR A 321 -4.29 -14.52 6.39
CA TYR A 321 -3.79 -15.24 7.57
C TYR A 321 -2.99 -14.36 8.53
N GLY A 322 -2.89 -13.05 8.26
CA GLY A 322 -2.40 -12.08 9.24
C GLY A 322 -3.27 -12.10 10.49
N GLU A 323 -2.71 -11.69 11.63
CA GLU A 323 -3.43 -11.74 12.92
C GLU A 323 -4.76 -10.97 12.87
N SER A 324 -4.73 -9.78 12.28
CA SER A 324 -5.91 -8.91 12.17
C SER A 324 -6.93 -9.47 11.17
N ALA A 325 -6.49 -9.92 9.99
CA ALA A 325 -7.36 -10.55 8.99
C ALA A 325 -8.01 -11.83 9.52
N ARG A 326 -7.26 -12.70 10.21
CA ARG A 326 -7.78 -13.93 10.79
C ARG A 326 -8.83 -13.63 11.85
N ALA A 327 -8.53 -12.71 12.77
CA ALA A 327 -9.49 -12.29 13.80
C ALA A 327 -10.77 -11.70 13.18
N ALA A 328 -10.63 -10.85 12.17
CA ALA A 328 -11.76 -10.25 11.45
C ALA A 328 -12.60 -11.30 10.68
N PHE A 329 -11.96 -12.27 10.01
CA PHE A 329 -12.67 -13.33 9.28
C PHE A 329 -13.46 -14.23 10.23
N VAL A 330 -12.83 -14.70 11.30
CA VAL A 330 -13.49 -15.51 12.34
C VAL A 330 -14.65 -14.73 12.97
N GLY A 331 -14.46 -13.43 13.21
CA GLY A 331 -15.48 -12.51 13.72
C GLY A 331 -16.69 -12.27 12.80
N LEU A 332 -16.70 -12.83 11.58
CA LEU A 332 -17.92 -12.89 10.76
C LEU A 332 -18.94 -13.88 11.35
N GLY A 333 -18.48 -14.92 12.06
CA GLY A 333 -19.34 -15.91 12.69
C GLY A 333 -20.26 -15.29 13.74
N ALA A 334 -21.57 -15.47 13.61
CA ALA A 334 -22.56 -14.83 14.47
C ALA A 334 -22.66 -15.46 15.87
N ASN A 335 -22.03 -16.62 16.09
CA ASN A 335 -22.02 -17.36 17.34
C ASN A 335 -20.73 -18.20 17.47
N PRO A 336 -20.40 -18.72 18.67
CA PRO A 336 -19.19 -19.53 18.89
C PRO A 336 -19.08 -20.77 17.98
N TYR A 337 -20.20 -21.42 17.63
CA TYR A 337 -20.22 -22.54 16.67
C TYR A 337 -19.66 -22.11 15.30
N SER A 338 -20.15 -20.97 14.78
CA SER A 338 -19.74 -20.45 13.47
C SER A 338 -18.30 -19.93 13.50
N GLN A 339 -17.86 -19.35 14.62
CA GLN A 339 -16.47 -18.91 14.79
C GLN A 339 -15.48 -20.08 14.81
N ASP A 340 -15.79 -21.18 15.52
CA ASP A 340 -14.96 -22.40 15.52
C ASP A 340 -14.93 -23.05 14.13
N LEU A 341 -16.08 -23.12 13.44
CA LEU A 341 -16.16 -23.58 12.05
C LEU A 341 -15.26 -22.77 11.09
N LEU A 342 -15.32 -21.43 11.16
CA LEU A 342 -14.50 -20.55 10.31
C LEU A 342 -13.00 -20.70 10.62
N ASN A 343 -12.63 -20.85 11.89
CA ASN A 343 -11.25 -21.17 12.27
C ASN A 343 -10.76 -22.49 11.65
N ARG A 344 -11.55 -23.56 11.79
CA ARG A 344 -11.23 -24.88 11.22
C ARG A 344 -11.10 -24.81 9.71
N PHE A 345 -11.97 -24.05 9.04
CA PHE A 345 -11.88 -23.83 7.60
C PHE A 345 -10.57 -23.13 7.20
N LEU A 346 -10.15 -22.08 7.91
CA LEU A 346 -8.86 -21.43 7.65
C LEU A 346 -7.69 -22.39 7.88
N ASP A 347 -7.73 -23.18 8.95
CA ASP A 347 -6.65 -24.08 9.34
C ASP A 347 -6.50 -25.27 8.38
N GLN A 348 -7.61 -25.86 7.94
CA GLN A 348 -7.60 -27.07 7.11
C GLN A 348 -7.69 -26.77 5.62
N GLY A 349 -8.25 -25.61 5.24
CA GLY A 349 -8.59 -25.25 3.86
C GLY A 349 -9.97 -25.74 3.40
N TYR A 350 -10.63 -26.57 4.21
CA TYR A 350 -11.93 -27.18 3.97
C TYR A 350 -12.56 -27.57 5.31
N VAL A 351 -13.81 -28.01 5.30
CA VAL A 351 -14.50 -28.58 6.46
C VAL A 351 -15.00 -29.99 6.14
N THR A 352 -14.94 -30.89 7.11
CA THR A 352 -15.34 -32.29 6.99
C THR A 352 -16.61 -32.59 7.80
N VAL A 353 -17.24 -33.73 7.53
CA VAL A 353 -18.39 -34.21 8.32
C VAL A 353 -18.01 -34.33 9.80
N ASN A 354 -16.80 -34.84 10.10
CA ASN A 354 -16.31 -34.95 11.47
C ASN A 354 -16.17 -33.59 12.15
N ASN A 355 -15.77 -32.54 11.43
CA ASN A 355 -15.72 -31.20 12.03
C ASN A 355 -17.11 -30.72 12.46
N LEU A 356 -18.15 -30.96 11.66
CA LEU A 356 -19.51 -30.61 12.01
C LEU A 356 -20.04 -31.44 13.19
N LEU A 357 -19.74 -32.74 13.23
CA LEU A 357 -20.11 -33.61 14.36
C LEU A 357 -19.43 -33.17 15.68
N GLU A 358 -18.16 -32.77 15.62
CA GLU A 358 -17.44 -32.24 16.79
C GLU A 358 -18.04 -30.91 17.27
N LEU A 359 -18.43 -30.03 16.33
CA LEU A 359 -19.07 -28.76 16.66
C LEU A 359 -20.48 -28.96 17.23
N ASP A 360 -21.28 -29.88 16.66
CA ASP A 360 -22.61 -30.23 17.17
C ASP A 360 -22.53 -30.79 18.59
N SER A 361 -21.55 -31.65 18.86
CA SER A 361 -21.31 -32.21 20.20
C SER A 361 -20.94 -31.13 21.22
N ARG A 362 -20.19 -30.11 20.79
CA ARG A 362 -19.72 -29.02 21.67
C ARG A 362 -20.76 -27.92 21.91
N TYR A 363 -21.50 -27.52 20.88
CA TYR A 363 -22.36 -26.33 20.92
C TYR A 363 -23.85 -26.63 20.69
N GLY A 364 -24.19 -27.89 20.40
CA GLY A 364 -25.51 -28.29 19.94
C GLY A 364 -25.64 -28.22 18.40
N PRO A 365 -26.44 -29.11 17.79
CA PRO A 365 -26.78 -29.04 16.38
C PRO A 365 -27.38 -27.69 15.97
N THR A 366 -26.74 -27.00 15.03
CA THR A 366 -27.28 -25.77 14.45
C THR A 366 -26.77 -25.55 13.03
N ASP A 367 -27.48 -24.73 12.25
CA ASP A 367 -26.96 -24.24 10.98
C ASP A 367 -25.99 -23.08 11.24
N PRO A 368 -24.77 -23.11 10.66
CA PRO A 368 -23.85 -21.99 10.84
C PRO A 368 -24.40 -20.73 10.17
N SER A 369 -24.08 -19.60 10.79
CA SER A 369 -24.51 -18.29 10.31
C SER A 369 -23.37 -17.29 10.48
N TRP A 370 -23.15 -16.47 9.46
CA TRP A 370 -22.13 -15.45 9.45
C TRP A 370 -22.63 -14.19 8.75
N ARG A 371 -22.09 -13.04 9.14
CA ARG A 371 -22.30 -11.76 8.45
C ARG A 371 -21.64 -11.78 7.07
N GLN A 372 -22.15 -10.97 6.16
CA GLN A 372 -21.47 -10.77 4.87
C GLN A 372 -20.32 -9.78 5.06
N PRO A 373 -19.17 -10.00 4.40
CA PRO A 373 -18.10 -9.01 4.38
C PRO A 373 -18.61 -7.66 3.88
N GLY A 374 -18.39 -6.60 4.65
CA GLY A 374 -18.85 -5.23 4.34
C GLY A 374 -20.14 -4.84 5.05
N ASP A 375 -20.83 -5.77 5.73
CA ASP A 375 -21.92 -5.44 6.63
C ASP A 375 -21.39 -4.55 7.78
N PRO A 376 -22.13 -3.48 8.18
CA PRO A 376 -21.77 -2.67 9.33
C PRO A 376 -21.50 -3.56 10.56
N LEU A 377 -20.46 -3.23 11.33
CA LEU A 377 -20.27 -3.87 12.62
C LEU A 377 -21.52 -3.59 13.48
N PRO A 378 -22.04 -4.59 14.21
CA PRO A 378 -23.13 -4.33 15.14
C PRO A 378 -22.68 -3.25 16.13
N SER A 379 -23.51 -2.20 16.28
CA SER A 379 -23.25 -1.14 17.25
C SER A 379 -23.05 -1.76 18.64
N PRO A 380 -22.14 -1.21 19.48
CA PRO A 380 -21.92 -1.72 20.84
C PRO A 380 -23.16 -1.64 21.75
N ASP A 381 -24.26 -1.02 21.28
CA ASP A 381 -25.52 -0.86 22.01
C ASP A 381 -26.48 -2.05 21.90
N VAL A 382 -25.97 -3.28 22.09
CA VAL A 382 -26.83 -4.38 22.57
C VAL A 382 -26.60 -4.48 24.08
N PRO A 383 -27.54 -4.01 24.92
CA PRO A 383 -27.35 -4.05 26.36
C PRO A 383 -27.27 -5.50 26.83
N LEU A 384 -26.07 -5.89 27.26
CA LEU A 384 -25.87 -7.05 28.13
C LEU A 384 -26.72 -6.81 29.38
N SER A 385 -27.81 -7.56 29.51
CA SER A 385 -28.57 -7.60 30.75
C SER A 385 -27.70 -8.27 31.83
N GLY A 386 -27.03 -7.45 32.64
CA GLY A 386 -26.24 -7.89 33.79
C GLY A 386 -25.58 -6.69 34.48
N PRO A 387 -25.74 -6.50 35.80
CA PRO A 387 -25.46 -5.22 36.43
C PRO A 387 -23.99 -5.10 36.81
N LEU A 388 -23.29 -4.17 36.16
CA LEU A 388 -22.12 -3.51 36.76
C LEU A 388 -22.33 -2.01 36.60
N ALA A 389 -22.86 -1.41 37.67
CA ALA A 389 -22.95 0.03 37.80
C ALA A 389 -21.52 0.60 37.91
N ILE A 390 -21.13 1.40 36.92
CA ILE A 390 -20.07 2.38 37.07
C ILE A 390 -20.77 3.72 37.25
N GLU A 391 -20.62 4.33 38.42
CA GLU A 391 -21.13 5.67 38.67
C GLU A 391 -20.35 6.70 37.84
N PRO A 392 -21.02 7.66 37.17
CA PRO A 392 -20.35 8.74 36.47
C PRO A 392 -19.90 9.82 37.45
N LEU A 393 -18.61 10.18 37.35
CA LEU A 393 -18.03 11.37 37.97
C LEU A 393 -18.75 12.63 37.48
N THR A 394 -19.40 13.33 38.40
CA THR A 394 -19.95 14.68 38.20
C THR A 394 -18.82 15.69 38.10
N VAL A 395 -18.73 16.39 36.97
CA VAL A 395 -17.89 17.60 36.81
C VAL A 395 -18.75 18.79 37.21
N GLU A 396 -18.42 19.45 38.32
CA GLU A 396 -19.00 20.75 38.67
C GLU A 396 -18.25 21.89 37.94
N PRO A 397 -18.94 22.90 37.40
CA PRO A 397 -18.32 24.10 36.85
C PRO A 397 -18.15 25.15 37.96
N LEU A 398 -16.92 25.61 38.17
CA LEU A 398 -16.63 26.78 39.00
C LEU A 398 -16.49 28.02 38.12
N GLU A 399 -17.52 28.88 38.18
CA GLU A 399 -17.41 30.29 37.82
C GLU A 399 -16.68 31.05 38.94
N THR A 400 -15.68 31.86 38.59
CA THR A 400 -15.65 33.31 38.88
C THR A 400 -14.33 33.94 38.37
N PRO A 401 -14.34 35.24 38.01
CA PRO A 401 -13.23 35.90 37.31
C PRO A 401 -12.30 36.65 38.27
N PHE A 402 -10.99 36.62 38.05
CA PHE A 402 -10.06 37.55 38.72
C PHE A 402 -8.94 38.07 37.80
N VAL A 403 -9.13 39.33 37.42
CA VAL A 403 -8.20 40.48 37.29
C VAL A 403 -6.69 40.21 37.20
N PHE A 404 -6.10 40.73 36.12
CA PHE A 404 -4.68 40.99 35.91
C PHE A 404 -4.11 42.00 36.93
N ASP A 405 -2.96 41.70 37.52
CA ASP A 405 -2.00 42.75 37.90
C ASP A 405 -0.55 42.30 37.69
N LEU A 406 0.26 43.26 37.25
CA LEU A 406 1.67 43.15 36.91
C LEU A 406 2.50 43.45 38.17
N ASP A 407 3.53 42.64 38.46
CA ASP A 407 4.85 43.13 38.85
C ASP A 407 5.83 41.97 39.06
N GLY A 408 7.08 42.17 38.62
CA GLY A 408 8.15 41.20 38.70
C GLY A 408 8.92 41.24 40.02
N GLN A 409 9.60 40.13 40.35
CA GLN A 409 11.05 40.07 40.60
C GLN A 409 11.48 38.69 41.17
N THR A 410 12.57 38.17 40.58
CA THR A 410 13.71 37.42 41.14
C THR A 410 13.57 36.53 42.40
N GLY A 411 14.11 35.31 42.34
CA GLY A 411 14.58 34.59 43.53
C GLY A 411 14.81 33.09 43.37
N SER A 412 16.08 32.67 43.39
CA SER A 412 16.58 31.29 43.47
C SER A 412 16.46 30.71 44.90
N LEU A 413 16.23 29.39 45.05
CA LEU A 413 17.06 28.44 45.85
C LEU A 413 16.38 27.06 46.12
N ALA A 414 17.06 26.02 45.63
CA ALA A 414 17.46 24.74 46.27
C ALA A 414 16.52 23.83 47.12
N SER A 415 16.59 22.54 46.74
CA SER A 415 16.75 21.31 47.56
C SER A 415 15.52 20.60 48.16
N GLY A 416 15.50 19.26 48.03
CA GLY A 416 14.91 18.38 49.05
C GLY A 416 14.19 17.10 48.61
N ALA A 417 14.93 15.99 48.62
CA ALA A 417 14.54 14.63 49.02
C ALA A 417 13.68 13.72 48.11
N SER A 418 14.31 12.59 47.79
CA SER A 418 13.80 11.36 47.17
C SER A 418 13.34 10.36 48.23
N GLY A 419 12.35 9.52 47.92
CA GLY A 419 11.86 8.44 48.79
C GLY A 419 11.24 7.29 47.98
N THR A 420 12.07 6.28 47.70
CA THR A 420 11.72 4.94 47.20
C THR A 420 11.20 4.02 48.30
N VAL A 421 10.20 3.17 48.02
CA VAL A 421 10.03 1.85 48.66
C VAL A 421 9.44 0.84 47.66
N GLN A 422 10.21 -0.21 47.37
CA GLN A 422 9.77 -1.55 46.94
C GLN A 422 9.55 -2.42 48.19
N ALA A 423 8.66 -3.43 48.14
CA ALA A 423 8.96 -4.79 48.65
C ALA A 423 7.82 -5.80 48.41
N GLU A 424 8.25 -6.83 47.69
CA GLU A 424 7.82 -8.23 47.50
C GLU A 424 7.32 -9.13 48.68
N LEU A 425 6.62 -10.19 48.25
CA LEU A 425 6.73 -11.65 48.57
C LEU A 425 6.06 -12.31 49.80
N ARG A 426 5.03 -13.13 49.46
CA ARG A 426 4.62 -14.50 49.87
C ARG A 426 5.11 -15.16 51.19
N ARG A 427 4.18 -15.85 51.89
CA ARG A 427 4.23 -17.27 52.33
C ARG A 427 2.91 -17.76 53.02
N ASP A 428 2.55 -19.02 52.75
CA ASP A 428 1.54 -19.93 53.39
C ASP A 428 2.14 -20.63 54.67
N PRO A 429 1.53 -21.62 55.39
CA PRO A 429 0.13 -21.96 55.75
C PRO A 429 -0.10 -22.49 57.23
N ALA A 430 -1.33 -22.97 57.55
CA ALA A 430 -1.76 -24.07 58.47
C ALA A 430 -2.19 -23.87 59.96
N ASP A 431 -3.34 -24.52 60.29
CA ASP A 431 -3.68 -25.42 61.43
C ASP A 431 -4.61 -25.05 62.65
N LYS A 432 -5.58 -25.97 62.93
CA LYS A 432 -6.27 -26.38 64.22
C LYS A 432 -7.41 -25.51 64.84
N VAL A 433 -8.47 -25.98 65.57
CA VAL A 433 -8.99 -27.28 66.12
C VAL A 433 -10.37 -27.08 66.82
N GLU A 434 -11.20 -28.15 66.92
CA GLU A 434 -12.35 -28.48 67.85
C GLU A 434 -13.60 -27.57 67.97
N GLY A 435 -14.84 -28.02 68.23
CA GLY A 435 -15.47 -29.33 68.54
C GLY A 435 -16.84 -29.09 69.23
N PHE A 436 -17.86 -29.96 69.05
CA PHE A 436 -18.86 -30.46 70.04
C PHE A 436 -20.14 -31.07 69.40
N LEU A 437 -20.47 -32.30 69.81
CA LEU A 437 -21.75 -33.03 69.73
C LEU A 437 -22.44 -32.96 71.12
N PRO A 438 -23.76 -33.24 71.33
CA PRO A 438 -24.39 -34.59 71.30
C PRO A 438 -25.82 -34.63 70.68
N SER A 439 -26.20 -35.65 69.91
CA SER A 439 -26.86 -36.94 70.26
C SER A 439 -28.29 -36.87 70.84
N THR A 440 -29.24 -37.55 70.20
CA THR A 440 -30.19 -38.55 70.78
C THR A 440 -31.17 -39.09 69.71
N THR A 441 -31.12 -40.40 69.48
CA THR A 441 -32.20 -41.32 69.04
C THR A 441 -32.98 -41.80 70.29
N PRO A 442 -34.14 -42.52 70.26
CA PRO A 442 -34.57 -43.51 69.24
C PRO A 442 -36.11 -43.64 68.99
N ASP A 443 -36.51 -44.41 67.97
CA ASP A 443 -37.26 -45.68 68.08
C ASP A 443 -38.02 -46.09 66.80
N LEU A 444 -38.08 -47.41 66.62
CA LEU A 444 -38.61 -48.19 65.50
C LEU A 444 -40.07 -48.64 65.76
N ALA A 445 -40.89 -48.74 64.70
CA ALA A 445 -41.70 -49.92 64.33
C ALA A 445 -42.83 -49.56 63.31
N ASN A 446 -42.95 -50.40 62.26
CA ASN A 446 -44.14 -50.94 61.53
C ASN A 446 -45.41 -50.07 61.33
N SER A 447 -46.20 -50.12 60.24
CA SER A 447 -46.46 -51.19 59.26
C SER A 447 -46.97 -50.61 57.92
N GLU A 448 -46.99 -51.46 56.88
CA GLU A 448 -48.01 -51.59 55.80
C GLU A 448 -48.43 -50.32 55.02
N GLY A 449 -48.33 -50.24 53.70
CA GLY A 449 -48.91 -51.17 52.72
C GLY A 449 -49.59 -50.32 51.64
N ASN A 450 -48.97 -50.30 50.46
CA ASN A 450 -49.52 -50.14 49.11
C ASN A 450 -50.94 -49.57 48.94
N ASP A 451 -51.05 -48.40 48.29
CA ASP A 451 -51.97 -48.19 47.15
C ASP A 451 -51.85 -46.76 46.60
N SER A 452 -51.49 -46.65 45.31
CA SER A 452 -52.05 -45.73 44.31
C SER A 452 -50.99 -45.38 43.27
N ALA A 453 -51.05 -46.11 42.15
CA ALA A 453 -50.35 -45.78 40.92
C ALA A 453 -50.84 -44.42 40.39
N LEU A 454 -49.95 -43.44 40.37
CA LEU A 454 -50.03 -42.24 39.55
C LEU A 454 -49.06 -42.42 38.38
N ASN A 455 -49.59 -42.14 37.19
CA ASN A 455 -48.88 -42.15 35.91
C ASN A 455 -47.66 -41.20 35.92
N PRO A 456 -46.55 -41.57 35.28
CA PRO A 456 -45.75 -40.58 34.58
C PRO A 456 -45.38 -41.08 33.17
N ASP A 457 -46.23 -40.74 32.20
CA ASP A 457 -45.75 -40.51 30.83
C ASP A 457 -45.30 -39.04 30.76
N GLN A 458 -44.05 -38.81 31.11
CA GLN A 458 -43.26 -37.72 30.52
C GLN A 458 -41.89 -38.32 30.22
N GLU A 459 -41.82 -38.96 29.06
CA GLU A 459 -40.58 -39.21 28.36
C GLU A 459 -39.83 -37.89 28.27
N ALA A 460 -38.66 -37.85 28.92
CA ALA A 460 -37.63 -36.91 28.53
C ALA A 460 -37.28 -37.25 27.08
N GLU A 461 -37.49 -36.31 26.16
CA GLU A 461 -36.98 -36.40 24.79
C GLU A 461 -35.45 -36.51 24.87
N GLU A 462 -34.98 -37.75 24.89
CA GLU A 462 -33.60 -38.12 24.67
C GLU A 462 -33.26 -37.69 23.25
N SER A 463 -32.38 -36.69 23.12
CA SER A 463 -31.95 -36.13 21.84
C SER A 463 -31.36 -37.24 20.96
N THR A 464 -32.18 -37.80 20.06
CA THR A 464 -31.70 -38.77 19.07
C THR A 464 -30.55 -38.15 18.27
N PRO A 465 -29.39 -38.81 18.16
CA PRO A 465 -28.28 -38.30 17.36
C PRO A 465 -28.75 -38.07 15.91
N MET A 466 -28.45 -36.92 15.33
CA MET A 466 -28.80 -36.65 13.94
C MET A 466 -28.18 -37.72 13.01
N PRO A 467 -28.91 -38.21 12.00
CA PRO A 467 -28.39 -39.21 11.08
C PRO A 467 -27.19 -38.64 10.28
N ILE A 468 -26.12 -39.42 10.13
CA ILE A 468 -24.88 -39.02 9.46
C ILE A 468 -25.12 -38.47 8.03
N SER A 469 -26.15 -38.97 7.32
CA SER A 469 -26.53 -38.48 5.99
C SER A 469 -27.00 -37.01 5.97
N ASP A 470 -27.61 -36.56 7.07
CA ASP A 470 -28.06 -35.17 7.21
C ASP A 470 -26.87 -34.24 7.46
N VAL A 471 -25.95 -34.64 8.33
CA VAL A 471 -24.71 -33.90 8.58
C VAL A 471 -23.83 -33.81 7.32
N ALA A 472 -23.78 -34.88 6.52
CA ALA A 472 -23.07 -34.87 5.23
C ALA A 472 -23.68 -33.85 4.24
N THR A 473 -25.01 -33.76 4.18
CA THR A 473 -25.71 -32.79 3.34
C THR A 473 -25.45 -31.35 3.82
N ARG A 474 -25.48 -31.12 5.14
CA ARG A 474 -25.12 -29.83 5.75
C ARG A 474 -23.66 -29.47 5.48
N GLN A 475 -22.73 -30.41 5.61
CA GLN A 475 -21.31 -30.19 5.31
C GLN A 475 -21.10 -29.74 3.87
N ALA A 476 -21.70 -30.42 2.89
CA ALA A 476 -21.55 -30.08 1.48
C ALA A 476 -22.05 -28.65 1.19
N ARG A 477 -23.21 -28.30 1.77
CA ARG A 477 -23.76 -26.93 1.69
C ARG A 477 -22.80 -25.91 2.29
N VAL A 478 -22.33 -26.12 3.51
CA VAL A 478 -21.43 -25.21 4.22
C VAL A 478 -20.11 -25.04 3.45
N GLN A 479 -19.49 -26.13 3.01
CA GLN A 479 -18.25 -26.10 2.23
C GLN A 479 -18.39 -25.26 0.96
N SER A 480 -19.53 -25.35 0.27
CA SER A 480 -19.79 -24.57 -0.95
C SER A 480 -19.88 -23.06 -0.71
N GLN A 481 -20.23 -22.63 0.51
CA GLN A 481 -20.39 -21.22 0.88
C GLN A 481 -19.11 -20.60 1.43
N LEU A 482 -18.25 -21.39 2.08
CA LEU A 482 -17.05 -20.90 2.75
C LEU A 482 -16.00 -20.32 1.80
N TRP A 483 -15.82 -20.91 0.61
CA TRP A 483 -14.87 -20.37 -0.37
C TRP A 483 -15.28 -18.99 -0.91
N PRO A 484 -16.50 -18.80 -1.44
CA PRO A 484 -16.98 -17.46 -1.82
C PRO A 484 -16.94 -16.44 -0.67
N LEU A 485 -17.23 -16.86 0.56
CA LEU A 485 -17.13 -16.01 1.75
C LEU A 485 -15.71 -15.48 1.95
N ALA A 486 -14.70 -16.36 1.89
CA ALA A 486 -13.30 -15.98 2.07
C ALA A 486 -12.79 -15.06 0.96
N VAL A 487 -13.16 -15.32 -0.31
CA VAL A 487 -12.82 -14.42 -1.43
C VAL A 487 -13.45 -13.05 -1.25
N SER A 488 -14.74 -13.00 -0.89
CA SER A 488 -15.44 -11.75 -0.63
C SER A 488 -14.82 -10.98 0.54
N PHE A 489 -14.40 -11.69 1.59
CA PHE A 489 -13.71 -11.10 2.73
C PHE A 489 -12.35 -10.49 2.35
N ALA A 490 -11.55 -11.21 1.56
CA ALA A 490 -10.27 -10.71 1.07
C ALA A 490 -10.47 -9.43 0.22
N GLN A 491 -11.42 -9.45 -0.71
CA GLN A 491 -11.77 -8.29 -1.53
C GLN A 491 -12.30 -7.12 -0.69
N GLN A 492 -13.09 -7.39 0.34
CA GLN A 492 -13.64 -6.35 1.20
C GLN A 492 -12.55 -5.60 1.97
N GLY A 493 -11.52 -6.32 2.46
CA GLY A 493 -10.40 -5.67 3.14
C GLY A 493 -9.70 -4.64 2.26
N ILE A 494 -9.50 -4.96 0.97
CA ILE A 494 -8.94 -4.04 -0.02
C ILE A 494 -9.84 -2.80 -0.19
N LEU A 495 -11.16 -3.01 -0.31
CA LEU A 495 -12.13 -1.92 -0.50
C LEU A 495 -12.19 -1.00 0.72
N ASP A 496 -12.28 -1.56 1.92
CA ASP A 496 -12.35 -0.81 3.18
C ASP A 496 -11.07 -0.01 3.41
N PHE A 497 -9.91 -0.60 3.13
CA PHE A 497 -8.63 0.09 3.22
C PHE A 497 -8.59 1.27 2.23
N LEU A 498 -8.92 1.04 0.95
CA LEU A 498 -8.91 2.10 -0.06
C LEU A 498 -9.91 3.22 0.29
N ASP A 499 -11.07 2.89 0.84
CA ASP A 499 -12.06 3.88 1.26
C ASP A 499 -11.56 4.72 2.43
N GLN A 500 -10.96 4.09 3.44
CA GLN A 500 -10.39 4.78 4.59
C GLN A 500 -9.27 5.75 4.20
N ILE A 501 -8.36 5.35 3.30
CA ILE A 501 -7.27 6.23 2.86
C ILE A 501 -7.73 7.30 1.87
N SER A 502 -8.84 7.07 1.15
CA SER A 502 -9.39 8.07 0.21
C SER A 502 -10.13 9.19 0.93
N GLU A 503 -10.78 8.90 2.05
CA GLU A 503 -11.60 9.84 2.81
C GLU A 503 -10.89 11.17 3.14
N PRO A 504 -9.68 11.19 3.76
CA PRO A 504 -9.00 12.45 4.06
C PRO A 504 -8.61 13.26 2.81
N VAL A 505 -8.40 12.60 1.66
CA VAL A 505 -8.14 13.26 0.37
C VAL A 505 -9.41 13.94 -0.13
N GLN A 506 -10.51 13.20 -0.16
CA GLN A 506 -11.81 13.67 -0.65
C GLN A 506 -12.39 14.78 0.25
N ASN A 507 -12.19 14.69 1.56
CA ASN A 507 -12.62 15.73 2.52
C ASN A 507 -11.91 17.08 2.30
N GLN A 508 -10.74 17.10 1.66
CA GLN A 508 -10.05 18.33 1.25
C GLN A 508 -10.45 18.81 -0.16
N GLY A 509 -11.42 18.15 -0.81
CA GLY A 509 -11.81 18.43 -2.18
C GLY A 509 -10.77 18.02 -3.23
N ILE A 510 -9.77 17.22 -2.83
CA ILE A 510 -8.72 16.73 -3.71
C ILE A 510 -9.21 15.45 -4.42
N PRO A 511 -9.08 15.33 -5.76
CA PRO A 511 -9.39 14.11 -6.49
C PRO A 511 -8.60 12.91 -5.97
N ALA A 512 -9.29 11.81 -5.67
CA ALA A 512 -8.70 10.52 -5.36
C ALA A 512 -8.88 9.58 -6.55
N GLY A 513 -7.79 8.98 -7.03
CA GLY A 513 -7.79 7.97 -8.09
C GLY A 513 -7.26 6.63 -7.60
N ALA A 514 -7.71 5.54 -8.23
CA ALA A 514 -7.16 4.21 -7.98
C ALA A 514 -6.58 3.60 -9.26
N VAL A 515 -5.40 3.02 -9.12
CA VAL A 515 -4.66 2.31 -10.16
C VAL A 515 -4.98 0.83 -10.07
N PHE A 516 -5.33 0.23 -11.21
CA PHE A 516 -5.71 -1.18 -11.25
C PHE A 516 -5.46 -1.81 -12.60
N PHE A 517 -5.42 -3.13 -12.64
CA PHE A 517 -5.41 -3.88 -13.89
C PHE A 517 -6.85 -4.25 -14.27
N PRO A 518 -7.27 -4.01 -15.52
CA PRO A 518 -8.62 -4.38 -16.00
C PRO A 518 -8.99 -5.84 -15.72
N ASP A 519 -8.01 -6.74 -15.76
CA ASP A 519 -8.19 -8.18 -15.52
C ASP A 519 -7.78 -8.63 -14.12
N GLY A 520 -7.45 -7.69 -13.22
CA GLY A 520 -6.91 -7.96 -11.87
C GLY A 520 -7.83 -8.69 -10.89
N ASN A 521 -9.03 -9.05 -11.32
CA ASN A 521 -10.03 -9.79 -10.55
C ASN A 521 -10.81 -10.77 -11.43
N ALA A 522 -10.22 -11.18 -12.57
CA ALA A 522 -10.84 -12.13 -13.47
C ALA A 522 -11.05 -13.48 -12.76
N ARG A 523 -12.18 -14.13 -13.06
CA ARG A 523 -12.40 -15.55 -12.70
C ARG A 523 -11.57 -16.44 -13.63
N VAL A 524 -11.02 -17.51 -13.07
CA VAL A 524 -10.23 -18.51 -13.80
C VAL A 524 -10.80 -19.90 -13.51
N GLY A 525 -11.39 -20.52 -14.54
CA GLY A 525 -12.15 -21.76 -14.37
C GLY A 525 -13.41 -21.56 -13.52
N GLU A 526 -13.88 -22.64 -12.87
CA GLU A 526 -15.11 -22.60 -12.07
C GLU A 526 -14.91 -21.96 -10.69
N MET A 527 -13.73 -22.14 -10.09
CA MET A 527 -13.47 -21.80 -8.69
C MET A 527 -12.33 -20.81 -8.48
N GLY A 528 -11.48 -20.58 -9.49
CA GLY A 528 -10.28 -19.76 -9.37
C GLY A 528 -10.53 -18.27 -9.60
N TYR A 529 -9.66 -17.45 -9.03
CA TYR A 529 -9.60 -16.00 -9.25
C TYR A 529 -8.16 -15.59 -9.55
N ASP A 530 -7.98 -14.49 -10.28
CA ASP A 530 -6.68 -13.82 -10.34
C ASP A 530 -6.16 -13.53 -8.92
N SER A 531 -4.93 -13.94 -8.62
CA SER A 531 -4.38 -13.89 -7.25
C SER A 531 -4.32 -12.48 -6.65
N ARG A 532 -4.37 -11.44 -7.49
CA ARG A 532 -4.39 -10.04 -7.04
C ARG A 532 -5.69 -9.67 -6.34
N LEU A 533 -6.80 -10.34 -6.68
CA LEU A 533 -8.14 -10.09 -6.14
C LEU A 533 -8.53 -8.60 -6.13
N GLN A 534 -8.21 -7.86 -7.19
CA GLN A 534 -8.34 -6.41 -7.27
C GLN A 534 -9.77 -6.00 -7.68
N PRO A 535 -10.71 -5.76 -6.74
CA PRO A 535 -12.14 -5.71 -7.04
C PRO A 535 -12.56 -4.33 -7.55
N TRP A 536 -11.92 -3.85 -8.62
CA TRP A 536 -12.02 -2.49 -9.11
C TRP A 536 -13.44 -2.13 -9.59
N GLU A 537 -14.23 -3.12 -10.01
CA GLU A 537 -15.64 -2.93 -10.36
C GLU A 537 -16.49 -2.47 -9.15
N ARG A 538 -16.01 -2.70 -7.92
CA ARG A 538 -16.69 -2.35 -6.66
C ARG A 538 -16.18 -1.05 -6.03
N PHE A 539 -15.23 -0.36 -6.65
CA PHE A 539 -14.76 0.93 -6.13
C PHE A 539 -15.90 1.94 -6.07
N LYS A 540 -16.01 2.71 -4.97
CA LYS A 540 -17.05 3.72 -4.77
C LYS A 540 -17.05 4.80 -5.88
N GLN A 541 -18.20 5.49 -6.00
CA GLN A 541 -18.35 6.66 -6.86
C GLN A 541 -17.45 7.81 -6.39
N GLY A 542 -17.17 8.77 -7.27
CA GLY A 542 -16.32 9.93 -6.95
C GLY A 542 -14.81 9.62 -6.88
N ARG A 543 -14.40 8.40 -7.28
CA ARG A 543 -13.00 7.99 -7.38
C ARG A 543 -12.61 7.80 -8.84
N GLU A 544 -11.57 8.48 -9.28
CA GLU A 544 -11.06 8.35 -10.65
C GLU A 544 -10.55 6.92 -10.93
N ARG A 545 -10.64 6.49 -12.18
CA ARG A 545 -10.21 5.17 -12.64
C ARG A 545 -8.95 5.30 -13.47
N HIS A 546 -7.86 4.67 -13.04
CA HIS A 546 -6.58 4.68 -13.74
C HIS A 546 -6.20 3.24 -14.14
N PRO A 547 -6.86 2.64 -15.15
CA PRO A 547 -6.56 1.27 -15.54
C PRO A 547 -5.22 1.16 -16.27
N MET A 548 -4.38 0.21 -15.85
CA MET A 548 -3.13 -0.17 -16.49
C MET A 548 -3.41 -1.03 -17.73
N ALA A 549 -3.68 -0.36 -18.86
CA ALA A 549 -4.12 -0.98 -20.11
C ALA A 549 -2.91 -1.43 -20.94
N TYR A 550 -2.27 -2.51 -20.49
CA TYR A 550 -0.98 -2.98 -21.01
C TYR A 550 -1.06 -4.22 -21.89
N ALA A 551 -2.26 -4.66 -22.25
CA ALA A 551 -2.44 -5.80 -23.14
C ALA A 551 -1.57 -5.70 -24.40
N LEU A 552 -1.12 -6.86 -24.86
CA LEU A 552 -0.20 -6.98 -25.99
C LEU A 552 -0.97 -7.47 -27.22
N CYS A 553 -1.00 -6.64 -28.25
CA CYS A 553 -1.59 -6.90 -29.56
C CYS A 553 -1.00 -5.92 -30.57
N GLU A 554 -0.82 -6.35 -31.83
CA GLU A 554 -0.13 -5.56 -32.84
C GLU A 554 -0.89 -4.29 -33.26
N ASP A 555 -2.23 -4.28 -33.14
CA ASP A 555 -3.12 -3.23 -33.66
C ASP A 555 -3.77 -2.36 -32.58
N ALA A 556 -3.37 -2.53 -31.30
CA ALA A 556 -3.95 -1.87 -30.13
C ALA A 556 -5.43 -2.20 -29.83
N SER A 557 -6.06 -3.15 -30.53
CA SER A 557 -7.46 -3.56 -30.29
C SER A 557 -7.66 -4.06 -28.86
N CYS A 558 -6.75 -4.89 -28.36
CA CYS A 558 -6.75 -5.41 -26.99
C CYS A 558 -6.70 -4.31 -25.91
N VAL A 559 -5.96 -3.22 -26.16
CA VAL A 559 -5.91 -2.05 -25.27
C VAL A 559 -7.27 -1.36 -25.26
N ALA A 560 -7.89 -1.19 -26.43
CA ALA A 560 -9.23 -0.63 -26.54
C ALA A 560 -10.31 -1.51 -25.89
N GLU A 561 -10.19 -2.83 -25.96
CA GLU A 561 -11.09 -3.78 -25.28
C GLU A 561 -10.98 -3.67 -23.75
N GLN A 562 -9.75 -3.64 -23.22
CA GLN A 562 -9.50 -3.45 -21.79
C GLN A 562 -10.11 -2.13 -21.29
N VAL A 563 -9.92 -1.03 -22.03
CA VAL A 563 -10.51 0.27 -21.68
C VAL A 563 -12.04 0.24 -21.80
N GLY A 564 -12.56 -0.43 -22.83
CA GLY A 564 -14.01 -0.60 -23.03
C GLY A 564 -14.69 -1.33 -21.88
N ARG A 565 -14.06 -2.41 -21.37
CA ARG A 565 -14.53 -3.13 -20.17
C ARG A 565 -14.63 -2.19 -18.97
N VAL A 566 -13.60 -1.37 -18.74
CA VAL A 566 -13.58 -0.43 -17.62
C VAL A 566 -14.66 0.62 -17.78
N LEU A 567 -14.82 1.20 -18.97
CA LEU A 567 -15.87 2.18 -19.25
C LEU A 567 -17.27 1.61 -19.03
N ALA A 568 -17.51 0.36 -19.42
CA ALA A 568 -18.80 -0.31 -19.25
C ALA A 568 -19.17 -0.56 -17.78
N ALA A 569 -18.18 -0.82 -16.92
CA ALA A 569 -18.37 -1.05 -15.48
C ALA A 569 -18.26 0.22 -14.63
N THR A 570 -17.86 1.36 -15.22
CA THR A 570 -17.62 2.61 -14.49
C THR A 570 -18.87 3.51 -14.51
N PRO A 571 -19.29 4.08 -13.37
CA PRO A 571 -20.41 5.02 -13.34
C PRO A 571 -20.19 6.23 -14.27
N PRO A 572 -21.25 6.75 -14.92
CA PRO A 572 -21.16 7.97 -15.73
C PRO A 572 -20.54 9.13 -14.93
N ASN A 573 -19.85 10.04 -15.64
CA ASN A 573 -19.14 11.20 -15.07
C ASN A 573 -17.93 10.88 -14.17
N THR A 574 -17.51 9.61 -14.07
CA THR A 574 -16.23 9.25 -13.45
C THR A 574 -15.10 9.44 -14.46
N LEU A 575 -14.02 10.14 -14.07
CA LEU A 575 -12.84 10.22 -14.93
C LEU A 575 -12.21 8.84 -15.09
N VAL A 576 -12.06 8.39 -16.33
CA VAL A 576 -11.26 7.21 -16.68
C VAL A 576 -10.03 7.70 -17.43
N CYS A 577 -8.85 7.36 -16.93
CA CYS A 577 -7.57 7.74 -17.52
C CYS A 577 -6.67 6.50 -17.67
N PRO A 578 -6.81 5.73 -18.76
CA PRO A 578 -5.99 4.54 -18.97
C PRO A 578 -4.51 4.89 -19.07
N ALA A 579 -3.68 4.10 -18.39
CA ALA A 579 -2.24 4.12 -18.55
C ALA A 579 -1.84 3.22 -19.71
N LEU A 580 -1.18 3.81 -20.69
CA LEU A 580 -0.63 3.16 -21.87
C LEU A 580 0.85 2.93 -21.67
N ALA A 581 1.35 1.78 -22.11
CA ALA A 581 2.78 1.52 -22.21
C ALA A 581 3.16 1.50 -23.69
N GLY A 582 4.24 2.19 -24.06
CA GLY A 582 4.71 2.31 -25.44
C GLY A 582 5.83 3.34 -25.61
N LEU A 583 6.25 3.56 -26.85
CA LEU A 583 7.15 4.65 -27.22
C LEU A 583 6.49 5.54 -28.29
N TRP A 584 6.87 6.80 -28.31
CA TRP A 584 6.52 7.71 -29.41
C TRP A 584 7.25 7.29 -30.68
N GLY A 585 6.53 7.17 -31.79
CA GLY A 585 7.10 6.90 -33.12
C GLY A 585 7.78 5.54 -33.29
N GLN A 586 7.71 4.65 -32.29
CA GLN A 586 8.38 3.35 -32.31
C GLN A 586 7.50 2.25 -31.68
N ALA A 587 7.34 1.14 -32.41
CA ALA A 587 6.75 -0.08 -31.89
C ALA A 587 7.81 -0.92 -31.15
N LEU A 588 7.38 -1.68 -30.14
CA LEU A 588 8.23 -2.56 -29.34
C LEU A 588 7.64 -3.97 -29.32
N SER A 589 8.23 -4.90 -30.07
CA SER A 589 7.69 -6.27 -30.17
C SER A 589 6.20 -6.24 -30.58
N ASN A 590 5.32 -6.84 -29.79
CA ASN A 590 3.87 -6.86 -29.93
C ASN A 590 3.14 -5.66 -29.25
N ARG A 591 3.86 -4.56 -29.02
CA ARG A 591 3.33 -3.32 -28.47
C ARG A 591 3.39 -2.21 -29.54
N PRO A 592 2.25 -1.67 -29.97
CA PRO A 592 2.21 -0.65 -31.03
C PRO A 592 2.72 0.69 -30.50
N MET A 593 3.04 1.58 -31.44
CA MET A 593 3.41 2.97 -31.15
C MET A 593 2.36 3.64 -30.27
N LEU A 594 2.78 4.55 -29.39
CA LEU A 594 1.86 5.25 -28.51
C LEU A 594 0.79 6.02 -29.30
N GLU A 595 1.15 6.61 -30.45
CA GLU A 595 0.23 7.29 -31.36
C GLU A 595 -0.87 6.36 -31.87
N VAL A 596 -0.54 5.11 -32.20
CA VAL A 596 -1.50 4.11 -32.70
C VAL A 596 -2.45 3.69 -31.58
N GLN A 597 -1.94 3.49 -30.36
CA GLN A 597 -2.78 3.18 -29.20
C GLN A 597 -3.76 4.32 -28.92
N MET A 598 -3.27 5.56 -28.89
CA MET A 598 -4.09 6.76 -28.69
C MET A 598 -5.14 6.93 -29.81
N GLN A 599 -4.75 6.79 -31.08
CA GLN A 599 -5.68 6.87 -32.20
C GLN A 599 -6.78 5.81 -32.11
N THR A 600 -6.42 4.56 -31.78
CA THR A 600 -7.36 3.45 -31.64
C THR A 600 -8.34 3.68 -30.50
N LEU A 601 -7.87 4.22 -29.36
CA LEU A 601 -8.73 4.59 -28.24
C LEU A 601 -9.67 5.75 -28.60
N GLN A 602 -9.19 6.77 -29.30
CA GLN A 602 -10.02 7.88 -29.73
C GLN A 602 -11.15 7.43 -30.66
N GLN A 603 -10.86 6.49 -31.57
CA GLN A 603 -11.85 5.95 -32.50
C GLN A 603 -12.86 5.04 -31.81
N SER A 604 -12.39 4.17 -30.91
CA SER A 604 -13.23 3.17 -30.24
C SER A 604 -14.05 3.76 -29.09
N HIS A 605 -13.49 4.75 -28.39
CA HIS A 605 -14.06 5.35 -27.17
C HIS A 605 -13.95 6.89 -27.20
N PRO A 606 -14.65 7.58 -28.12
CA PRO A 606 -14.53 9.03 -28.31
C PRO A 606 -14.97 9.86 -27.09
N GLN A 607 -15.69 9.27 -26.14
CA GLN A 607 -16.07 9.87 -24.86
C GLN A 607 -14.93 9.96 -23.85
N LEU A 608 -13.84 9.19 -24.05
CA LEU A 608 -12.66 9.25 -23.19
C LEU A 608 -11.99 10.61 -23.35
N SER A 609 -11.64 11.30 -22.27
CA SER A 609 -10.99 12.62 -22.31
C SER A 609 -9.56 12.62 -21.79
N CYS A 610 -9.13 11.50 -21.21
CA CYS A 610 -7.85 11.34 -20.53
C CYS A 610 -7.12 10.10 -21.01
N VAL A 611 -5.80 10.20 -21.18
CA VAL A 611 -4.88 9.07 -21.26
C VAL A 611 -3.63 9.40 -20.46
N SER A 612 -2.97 8.40 -19.90
CA SER A 612 -1.68 8.55 -19.25
C SER A 612 -0.64 7.64 -19.91
N HIS A 613 0.63 8.04 -19.89
CA HIS A 613 1.72 7.30 -20.51
C HIS A 613 2.72 6.85 -19.46
N PHE A 614 2.82 5.54 -19.29
CA PHE A 614 3.78 4.88 -18.42
C PHE A 614 5.04 4.54 -19.23
N ALA A 615 6.20 5.16 -18.99
CA ALA A 615 6.50 6.21 -18.00
C ALA A 615 7.58 7.19 -18.52
N TYR A 616 7.92 8.24 -17.75
CA TYR A 616 8.97 9.20 -18.13
C TYR A 616 10.31 8.52 -18.48
N SER A 617 10.66 7.42 -17.81
CA SER A 617 11.84 6.61 -18.11
C SER A 617 11.84 5.96 -19.51
N TRP A 618 10.67 5.79 -20.12
CA TRP A 618 10.51 5.33 -21.50
C TRP A 618 10.54 6.50 -22.48
N VAL A 619 9.99 7.65 -22.04
CA VAL A 619 9.93 8.88 -22.81
C VAL A 619 11.31 9.56 -22.95
N SER A 620 12.13 9.52 -21.91
CA SER A 620 13.43 10.18 -21.86
C SER A 620 14.44 9.31 -21.08
N PRO A 621 14.79 8.13 -21.62
CA PRO A 621 15.57 7.12 -20.92
C PRO A 621 16.97 7.58 -20.52
N GLU A 622 17.61 8.43 -21.32
CA GLU A 622 18.94 8.97 -20.99
C GLU A 622 18.88 9.95 -19.81
N SER A 623 17.91 10.86 -19.83
CA SER A 623 17.66 11.79 -18.72
C SER A 623 17.34 11.03 -17.43
N ASP A 624 16.50 10.00 -17.50
CA ASP A 624 16.13 9.19 -16.36
C ASP A 624 17.33 8.42 -15.78
N ARG A 625 18.11 7.74 -16.63
CA ARG A 625 19.34 7.04 -16.20
C ARG A 625 20.35 7.99 -15.56
N ALA A 626 20.54 9.18 -16.12
CA ALA A 626 21.48 10.17 -15.57
C ALA A 626 21.06 10.64 -14.18
N ARG A 627 19.77 10.95 -13.97
CA ARG A 627 19.23 11.34 -12.66
C ARG A 627 19.32 10.20 -11.64
N LYS A 628 18.99 8.97 -12.05
CA LYS A 628 19.07 7.77 -11.20
C LYS A 628 20.50 7.43 -10.78
N ALA A 629 21.48 7.62 -11.66
CA ALA A 629 22.89 7.31 -11.39
C ALA A 629 23.61 8.37 -10.55
N CYS A 630 22.97 9.52 -10.32
CA CYS A 630 23.58 10.59 -9.53
C CYS A 630 23.69 10.20 -8.05
N GLN A 631 24.85 10.50 -7.46
CA GLN A 631 25.15 10.25 -6.05
C GLN A 631 25.07 11.57 -5.27
N VAL A 632 24.43 11.52 -4.09
CA VAL A 632 24.27 12.64 -3.15
C VAL A 632 25.39 12.64 -2.13
#